data_AF-A0A010ZMJ4-F1
#
_entry.id   AF-A0A010ZMJ4-F1
#
_cell.length_a   1.000
_cell.length_b   1.000
_cell.length_c   1.000
_cell.angle_alpha   90.00
_cell.angle_beta   90.00
_cell.angle_gamma   90.00
#
_symmetry.space_group_name_H-M   'P 1'
#
loop_
_entity.id
_entity.type
_entity.pdbx_description
1 polymer ?
#
loop_
_entity_poly.entity_id
_entity_poly.type
_entity_poly.pdbx_seq_one_letter_code
_entity_poly.pdbx_strand_id
1 'polypeptide(L)'
;MICLLPHCGYLSETSRMLELRRALRARGADVRVATHGGTYEHLLDPGYDLIGPPMSAERAAAFVRDGVGLGSPDQSMYSDDELRAYVRAEVDYFRRHDVTTVVTGFTLTTLLSSRVAGVRLVTEHAGSFVPPLFEHGLVPPPAERLARWQRAMPGSVVRRRYGRTVPGLPFYCAGFNRVAAELGVPGVPGLAALLLGDLTLVPEIPEVLGLPAAAVDGWVPGPMYRPETRLRCTGPLFARLEQPVPDEVQRFLDAPGPLVYVAITSSGVGLVRSVLEALAPLAVKVLVAATVHDRTALADVTGTAKFLVAGVLPSHRIMPRADLAVTAGGQGSVQTAMASGTPLLGIPLQPEQLLNVALVERLGAARSVPSGQATVSRLRRVARRMLGDPSYRRAAERIHDRYADVDGAALAAEAILDGEAIVPRAGASGAGASGAGASRAGGRESEKWGGDA
;
A
#
# COMPACT_ATOMS: atom_id res chain seq x y z
N MET A 1 -13.94 17.88 -12.20
CA MET A 1 -14.56 16.82 -11.36
C MET A 1 -13.47 15.94 -10.73
N ILE A 2 -13.60 15.54 -9.45
CA ILE A 2 -12.70 14.53 -8.84
C ILE A 2 -13.36 13.14 -8.94
N CYS A 3 -12.61 12.16 -9.44
CA CYS A 3 -13.03 10.76 -9.47
C CYS A 3 -12.21 9.95 -8.45
N LEU A 4 -12.87 9.32 -7.49
CA LEU A 4 -12.25 8.29 -6.65
C LEU A 4 -12.47 6.93 -7.34
N LEU A 5 -11.38 6.23 -7.63
CA LEU A 5 -11.39 4.96 -8.35
C LEU A 5 -10.75 3.82 -7.53
N PRO A 6 -11.39 3.37 -6.43
CA PRO A 6 -10.90 2.24 -5.62
C PRO A 6 -10.85 0.93 -6.42
N HIS A 7 -9.76 0.19 -6.27
CA HIS A 7 -9.72 -1.23 -6.60
C HIS A 7 -10.34 -2.04 -5.45
N CYS A 8 -11.60 -2.45 -5.62
CA CYS A 8 -12.38 -3.10 -4.56
C CYS A 8 -11.96 -4.55 -4.25
N GLY A 9 -10.89 -5.05 -4.86
CA GLY A 9 -10.21 -6.28 -4.42
C GLY A 9 -9.51 -6.17 -3.06
N TYR A 10 -9.18 -4.95 -2.60
CA TYR A 10 -8.53 -4.72 -1.31
C TYR A 10 -9.44 -3.95 -0.34
N LEU A 11 -9.67 -4.51 0.85
CA LEU A 11 -10.41 -3.83 1.92
C LEU A 11 -9.75 -2.51 2.31
N SER A 12 -8.42 -2.51 2.42
CA SER A 12 -7.65 -1.34 2.87
C SER A 12 -7.74 -0.17 1.89
N GLU A 13 -7.84 -0.43 0.60
CA GLU A 13 -8.01 0.62 -0.39
C GLU A 13 -9.46 1.11 -0.44
N THR A 14 -10.41 0.17 -0.50
CA THR A 14 -11.84 0.49 -0.53
C THR A 14 -12.22 1.39 0.64
N SER A 15 -11.78 1.03 1.84
CA SER A 15 -12.12 1.77 3.06
C SER A 15 -11.48 3.16 3.14
N ARG A 16 -10.24 3.35 2.67
CA ARG A 16 -9.62 4.68 2.68
C ARG A 16 -10.20 5.61 1.62
N MET A 17 -10.61 5.09 0.47
CA MET A 17 -11.37 5.89 -0.51
C MET A 17 -12.68 6.43 0.08
N LEU A 18 -13.32 5.69 0.99
CA LEU A 18 -14.49 6.21 1.71
C LEU A 18 -14.13 7.35 2.66
N GLU A 19 -13.00 7.27 3.38
CA GLU A 19 -12.52 8.35 4.23
C GLU A 19 -12.15 9.60 3.39
N LEU A 20 -11.47 9.43 2.26
CA LEU A 20 -11.17 10.53 1.33
C LEU A 20 -12.43 11.15 0.74
N ARG A 21 -13.42 10.33 0.34
CA ARG A 21 -14.73 10.81 -0.13
C ARG A 21 -15.39 11.71 0.90
N ARG A 22 -15.42 11.29 2.16
CA ARG A 22 -15.99 12.07 3.28
C ARG A 22 -15.25 13.39 3.46
N ALA A 23 -13.92 13.35 3.51
CA ALA A 23 -13.09 14.55 3.73
C ALA A 23 -13.16 15.55 2.56
N LEU A 24 -13.20 15.08 1.32
CA LEU A 24 -13.36 15.92 0.12
C LEU A 24 -14.76 16.56 0.08
N ARG A 25 -15.82 15.78 0.34
CA ARG A 25 -17.19 16.31 0.38
C ARG A 25 -17.41 17.31 1.52
N ALA A 26 -16.80 17.09 2.68
CA ALA A 26 -16.81 18.04 3.78
C ALA A 26 -16.18 19.40 3.41
N ARG A 27 -15.31 19.42 2.39
CA ARG A 27 -14.71 20.62 1.80
C ARG A 27 -15.47 21.16 0.58
N GLY A 28 -16.66 20.63 0.28
CA GLY A 28 -17.49 21.08 -0.85
C GLY A 28 -17.00 20.62 -2.22
N ALA A 29 -16.07 19.66 -2.29
CA ALA A 29 -15.59 19.15 -3.56
C ALA A 29 -16.65 18.29 -4.27
N ASP A 30 -16.73 18.42 -5.59
CA ASP A 30 -17.55 17.56 -6.43
C ASP A 30 -16.80 16.23 -6.69
N VAL A 31 -17.35 15.15 -6.15
CA VAL A 31 -16.70 13.83 -6.07
C VAL A 31 -17.61 12.74 -6.60
N ARG A 32 -17.15 12.06 -7.66
CA ARG A 32 -17.71 10.80 -8.14
C ARG A 32 -16.89 9.62 -7.66
N VAL A 33 -17.55 8.48 -7.49
CA VAL A 33 -16.90 7.20 -7.21
C VAL A 33 -17.18 6.28 -8.38
N ALA A 34 -16.12 5.71 -8.95
CA ALA A 34 -16.22 4.66 -9.94
C ALA A 34 -15.37 3.45 -9.50
N THR A 35 -15.63 2.26 -10.03
CA THR A 35 -14.84 1.07 -9.73
C THR A 35 -14.93 0.07 -10.87
N HIS A 36 -13.93 -0.82 -10.98
CA HIS A 36 -14.05 -2.04 -11.77
C HIS A 36 -14.75 -3.17 -11.00
N GLY A 37 -15.05 -2.98 -9.72
CA GLY A 37 -15.66 -3.98 -8.84
C GLY A 37 -14.62 -4.70 -7.98
N GLY A 38 -15.07 -5.73 -7.26
CA GLY A 38 -14.21 -6.62 -6.47
C GLY A 38 -14.85 -7.12 -5.18
N THR A 39 -14.13 -7.96 -4.43
CA THR A 39 -14.63 -8.62 -3.21
C THR A 39 -15.26 -7.68 -2.18
N TYR A 40 -14.76 -6.45 -2.06
CA TYR A 40 -15.19 -5.45 -1.08
C TYR A 40 -16.08 -4.35 -1.66
N GLU A 41 -16.58 -4.50 -2.89
CA GLU A 41 -17.47 -3.54 -3.56
C GLU A 41 -18.72 -3.21 -2.72
N HIS A 42 -19.24 -4.18 -1.97
CA HIS A 42 -20.38 -4.03 -1.06
C HIS A 42 -20.18 -3.00 0.07
N LEU A 43 -18.96 -2.52 0.32
CA LEU A 43 -18.67 -1.48 1.29
C LEU A 43 -18.86 -0.06 0.75
N LEU A 44 -18.97 0.10 -0.57
CA LEU A 44 -19.19 1.42 -1.17
C LEU A 44 -20.63 1.89 -0.92
N ASP A 45 -20.79 3.16 -0.51
CA ASP A 45 -22.11 3.79 -0.42
C ASP A 45 -22.81 3.75 -1.79
N PRO A 46 -24.16 3.61 -1.84
CA PRO A 46 -24.92 3.71 -3.08
C PRO A 46 -24.57 4.97 -3.90
N GLY A 47 -24.63 4.84 -5.23
CA GLY A 47 -24.31 5.92 -6.17
C GLY A 47 -22.86 5.96 -6.65
N TYR A 48 -22.17 4.81 -6.66
CA TYR A 48 -20.94 4.64 -7.45
C TYR A 48 -21.26 4.09 -8.85
N ASP A 49 -20.34 4.30 -9.79
CA ASP A 49 -20.44 3.79 -11.17
C ASP A 49 -19.53 2.55 -11.36
N LEU A 50 -20.09 1.44 -11.82
CA LEU A 50 -19.30 0.29 -12.26
C LEU A 50 -18.85 0.51 -13.72
N ILE A 51 -17.54 0.48 -13.97
CA ILE A 51 -16.97 0.80 -15.29
C ILE A 51 -16.13 -0.37 -15.85
N GLY A 52 -16.18 -0.55 -17.16
CA GLY A 52 -15.43 -1.59 -17.85
C GLY A 52 -15.90 -3.02 -17.52
N PRO A 53 -15.10 -4.04 -17.88
CA PRO A 53 -15.37 -5.42 -17.49
C PRO A 53 -15.41 -5.56 -15.95
N PRO A 54 -16.34 -6.32 -15.36
CA PRO A 54 -16.39 -6.45 -13.92
C PRO A 54 -15.21 -7.29 -13.39
N MET A 55 -14.49 -6.75 -12.43
CA MET A 55 -13.53 -7.42 -11.57
C MET A 55 -14.30 -8.34 -10.61
N SER A 56 -14.60 -9.56 -11.04
CA SER A 56 -15.31 -10.54 -10.20
C SER A 56 -14.54 -10.85 -8.90
N ALA A 57 -15.22 -11.42 -7.90
CA ALA A 57 -14.57 -11.83 -6.66
C ALA A 57 -13.45 -12.86 -6.90
N GLU A 58 -13.63 -13.78 -7.85
CA GLU A 58 -12.62 -14.78 -8.23
C GLU A 58 -11.41 -14.11 -8.89
N ARG A 59 -11.65 -13.17 -9.81
CA ARG A 59 -10.56 -12.45 -10.47
C ARG A 59 -9.82 -11.52 -9.51
N ALA A 60 -10.54 -10.84 -8.62
CA ALA A 60 -9.97 -10.04 -7.55
C ALA A 60 -9.11 -10.89 -6.62
N ALA A 61 -9.56 -12.09 -6.25
CA ALA A 61 -8.76 -13.01 -5.44
C ALA A 61 -7.49 -13.47 -6.17
N ALA A 62 -7.55 -13.72 -7.48
CA ALA A 62 -6.36 -13.98 -8.29
C ALA A 62 -5.41 -12.77 -8.35
N PHE A 63 -5.96 -11.58 -8.59
CA PHE A 63 -5.22 -10.33 -8.64
C PHE A 63 -4.44 -10.07 -7.33
N VAL A 64 -5.12 -10.24 -6.20
CA VAL A 64 -4.49 -10.10 -4.87
C VAL A 64 -3.37 -11.11 -4.70
N ARG A 65 -3.55 -12.37 -5.10
CA ARG A 65 -2.49 -13.39 -5.02
C ARG A 65 -1.28 -13.03 -5.90
N ASP A 66 -1.52 -12.54 -7.10
CA ASP A 66 -0.47 -12.21 -8.07
C ASP A 66 0.33 -10.95 -7.65
N GLY A 67 -0.32 -10.02 -6.95
CA GLY A 67 0.30 -8.85 -6.34
C GLY A 67 1.07 -9.13 -5.04
N VAL A 68 0.92 -10.32 -4.44
CA VAL A 68 1.65 -10.70 -3.21
C VAL A 68 3.11 -11.04 -3.55
N GLY A 69 3.99 -10.05 -3.49
CA GLY A 69 5.45 -10.25 -3.50
C GLY A 69 6.20 -9.44 -4.56
N LEU A 70 7.47 -9.81 -4.76
CA LEU A 70 8.27 -9.35 -5.90
C LEU A 70 8.19 -10.45 -6.96
N GLY A 71 7.44 -10.17 -8.02
CA GLY A 71 7.26 -11.04 -9.18
C GLY A 71 8.47 -11.10 -10.10
N SER A 72 8.40 -11.90 -11.18
CA SER A 72 9.43 -11.87 -12.21
C SER A 72 9.34 -10.58 -13.05
N PRO A 73 10.43 -10.14 -13.71
CA PRO A 73 10.43 -8.93 -14.56
C PRO A 73 9.38 -8.94 -15.68
N ASP A 74 9.01 -10.12 -16.16
CA ASP A 74 8.03 -10.37 -17.22
C ASP A 74 6.60 -10.58 -16.70
N GLN A 75 6.41 -10.77 -15.38
CA GLN A 75 5.10 -10.88 -14.77
C GLN A 75 4.33 -9.56 -14.90
N SER A 76 3.00 -9.63 -15.02
CA SER A 76 2.07 -8.52 -14.87
C SER A 76 0.88 -8.99 -14.02
N MET A 77 0.30 -8.12 -13.20
CA MET A 77 -0.91 -8.44 -12.43
C MET A 77 -2.18 -8.46 -13.31
N TYR A 78 -2.08 -7.88 -14.51
CA TYR A 78 -3.12 -7.83 -15.53
C TYR A 78 -2.61 -8.52 -16.80
N SER A 79 -3.50 -9.18 -17.55
CA SER A 79 -3.20 -9.49 -18.95
C SER A 79 -3.17 -8.21 -19.78
N ASP A 80 -2.51 -8.25 -20.95
CA ASP A 80 -2.47 -7.10 -21.85
C ASP A 80 -3.88 -6.70 -22.32
N ASP A 81 -4.78 -7.67 -22.49
CA ASP A 81 -6.19 -7.42 -22.86
C ASP A 81 -6.98 -6.77 -21.72
N GLU A 82 -6.75 -7.19 -20.47
CA GLU A 82 -7.33 -6.52 -19.31
C GLU A 82 -6.85 -5.07 -19.20
N LEU A 83 -5.55 -4.83 -19.37
CA LEU A 83 -4.99 -3.48 -19.40
C LEU A 83 -5.68 -2.63 -20.46
N ARG A 84 -5.82 -3.11 -21.70
CA ARG A 84 -6.49 -2.37 -22.78
C ARG A 84 -7.96 -2.09 -22.45
N ALA A 85 -8.69 -3.08 -21.95
CA ALA A 85 -10.11 -2.95 -21.65
C ALA A 85 -10.37 -1.96 -20.51
N TYR A 86 -9.62 -2.05 -19.42
CA TYR A 86 -9.73 -1.14 -18.28
C TYR A 86 -9.31 0.28 -18.65
N VAL A 87 -8.16 0.44 -19.32
CA VAL A 87 -7.68 1.77 -19.74
C VAL A 87 -8.70 2.45 -20.66
N ARG A 88 -9.31 1.74 -21.61
CA ARG A 88 -10.35 2.30 -22.47
C ARG A 88 -11.57 2.75 -21.66
N ALA A 89 -12.06 1.90 -20.76
CA ALA A 89 -13.23 2.20 -19.94
C ALA A 89 -13.00 3.41 -19.00
N GLU A 90 -11.81 3.48 -18.39
CA GLU A 90 -11.38 4.61 -17.56
C GLU A 90 -11.32 5.91 -18.37
N VAL A 91 -10.68 5.91 -19.54
CA VAL A 91 -10.58 7.10 -20.42
C VAL A 91 -11.96 7.58 -20.87
N ASP A 92 -12.84 6.67 -21.29
CA ASP A 92 -14.19 7.00 -21.72
C ASP A 92 -15.00 7.61 -20.57
N TYR A 93 -14.85 7.07 -19.36
CA TYR A 93 -15.49 7.60 -18.15
C TYR A 93 -14.94 8.99 -17.79
N PHE A 94 -13.62 9.17 -17.80
CA PHE A 94 -12.99 10.44 -17.46
C PHE A 94 -13.44 11.57 -18.39
N ARG A 95 -13.51 11.29 -19.70
CA ARG A 95 -13.99 12.25 -20.70
C ARG A 95 -15.48 12.55 -20.58
N ARG A 96 -16.31 11.53 -20.35
CA ARG A 96 -17.77 11.69 -20.21
C ARG A 96 -18.17 12.55 -19.02
N HIS A 97 -17.37 12.52 -17.94
CA HIS A 97 -17.69 13.17 -16.68
C HIS A 97 -16.76 14.34 -16.34
N ASP A 98 -16.01 14.86 -17.32
CA ASP A 98 -15.08 15.99 -17.16
C ASP A 98 -14.17 15.83 -15.93
N VAL A 99 -13.67 14.60 -15.74
CA VAL A 99 -12.75 14.28 -14.65
C VAL A 99 -11.46 15.04 -14.91
N THR A 100 -10.98 15.76 -13.91
CA THR A 100 -9.71 16.52 -13.96
C THR A 100 -8.66 15.91 -13.04
N THR A 101 -9.11 15.12 -12.06
CA THR A 101 -8.25 14.43 -11.10
C THR A 101 -8.86 13.07 -10.78
N VAL A 102 -8.06 12.01 -10.93
CA VAL A 102 -8.41 10.67 -10.47
C VAL A 102 -7.56 10.32 -9.25
N VAL A 103 -8.20 9.78 -8.22
CA VAL A 103 -7.56 9.33 -6.99
C VAL A 103 -7.74 7.83 -6.87
N THR A 104 -6.66 7.09 -6.62
CA THR A 104 -6.68 5.63 -6.51
C THR A 104 -5.67 5.14 -5.48
N GLY A 105 -5.83 3.92 -4.98
CA GLY A 105 -4.79 3.24 -4.22
C GLY A 105 -4.02 2.26 -5.11
N PHE A 106 -4.74 1.37 -5.79
CA PHE A 106 -4.18 0.20 -6.47
C PHE A 106 -4.92 -0.13 -7.77
N THR A 107 -5.78 0.75 -8.28
CA THR A 107 -6.25 0.67 -9.68
C THR A 107 -5.11 1.13 -10.61
N LEU A 108 -4.12 0.26 -10.80
CA LEU A 108 -2.84 0.62 -11.44
C LEU A 108 -2.99 0.97 -12.93
N THR A 109 -4.05 0.51 -13.59
CA THR A 109 -4.43 0.88 -14.97
C THR A 109 -4.55 2.39 -15.15
N THR A 110 -4.87 3.13 -14.09
CA THR A 110 -4.86 4.61 -14.07
C THR A 110 -3.52 5.25 -14.39
N LEU A 111 -2.40 4.54 -14.21
CA LEU A 111 -1.08 5.02 -14.63
C LEU A 111 -0.99 5.24 -16.14
N LEU A 112 -1.82 4.54 -16.91
CA LEU A 112 -1.91 4.68 -18.37
C LEU A 112 -3.09 5.56 -18.76
N SER A 113 -4.30 5.27 -18.26
CA SER A 113 -5.51 6.02 -18.66
C SER A 113 -5.42 7.49 -18.26
N SER A 114 -4.77 7.83 -17.15
CA SER A 114 -4.55 9.23 -16.76
C SER A 114 -3.77 10.01 -17.82
N ARG A 115 -2.77 9.37 -18.44
CA ARG A 115 -1.95 9.98 -19.49
C ARG A 115 -2.72 10.13 -20.79
N VAL A 116 -3.50 9.12 -21.16
CA VAL A 116 -4.34 9.15 -22.37
C VAL A 116 -5.44 10.20 -22.27
N ALA A 117 -6.02 10.39 -21.08
CA ALA A 117 -7.08 11.35 -20.84
C ALA A 117 -6.57 12.76 -20.45
N GLY A 118 -5.28 12.91 -20.12
CA GLY A 118 -4.72 14.19 -19.66
C GLY A 118 -5.22 14.60 -18.27
N VAL A 119 -5.51 13.62 -17.39
CA VAL A 119 -6.01 13.86 -16.04
C VAL A 119 -4.91 13.68 -15.00
N ARG A 120 -4.94 14.48 -13.94
CA ARG A 120 -3.99 14.35 -12.82
C ARG A 120 -4.25 13.06 -12.06
N LEU A 121 -3.21 12.25 -11.87
CA LEU A 121 -3.26 11.03 -11.06
C LEU A 121 -2.77 11.33 -9.64
N VAL A 122 -3.66 11.17 -8.68
CA VAL A 122 -3.29 11.11 -7.26
C VAL A 122 -3.31 9.66 -6.82
N THR A 123 -2.23 9.19 -6.19
CA THR A 123 -2.25 7.91 -5.50
C THR A 123 -2.30 8.13 -4.00
N GLU A 124 -3.28 7.53 -3.32
CA GLU A 124 -3.08 7.26 -1.90
C GLU A 124 -2.15 6.06 -1.81
N HIS A 125 -1.16 6.14 -0.94
CA HIS A 125 -0.03 5.25 -0.93
C HIS A 125 -0.33 3.75 -1.17
N ALA A 126 0.06 3.26 -2.34
CA ALA A 126 -0.08 1.89 -2.81
C ALA A 126 0.94 0.93 -2.18
N GLY A 127 1.13 1.00 -0.85
CA GLY A 127 1.91 0.04 -0.09
C GLY A 127 3.29 0.49 0.35
N SER A 128 3.39 1.36 1.36
CA SER A 128 4.61 1.74 2.10
C SER A 128 5.86 2.15 1.27
N PHE A 129 5.75 2.22 -0.06
CA PHE A 129 6.83 2.51 -1.00
C PHE A 129 7.12 4.02 -1.07
N VAL A 130 7.63 4.60 0.02
CA VAL A 130 8.02 6.02 0.09
C VAL A 130 9.48 6.14 -0.36
N PRO A 131 9.79 6.69 -1.55
CA PRO A 131 11.16 6.72 -2.06
C PRO A 131 12.22 7.27 -1.08
N PRO A 132 11.97 8.39 -0.36
CA PRO A 132 12.87 8.84 0.70
C PRO A 132 13.24 7.76 1.75
N LEU A 133 12.33 6.86 2.13
CA LEU A 133 12.66 5.79 3.09
C LEU A 133 13.69 4.81 2.52
N PHE A 134 13.61 4.50 1.22
CA PHE A 134 14.58 3.63 0.55
C PHE A 134 15.94 4.32 0.46
N GLU A 135 15.95 5.58 0.03
CA GLU A 135 17.16 6.39 -0.16
C GLU A 135 17.91 6.60 1.17
N HIS A 136 17.18 6.75 2.28
CA HIS A 136 17.74 6.87 3.62
C HIS A 136 18.01 5.52 4.31
N GLY A 137 17.78 4.38 3.65
CA GLY A 137 18.07 3.05 4.18
C GLY A 137 17.18 2.63 5.35
N LEU A 138 16.00 3.24 5.48
CA LEU A 138 15.03 2.95 6.53
C LEU A 138 14.21 1.69 6.24
N VAL A 139 14.18 1.26 4.98
CA VAL A 139 13.47 0.04 4.57
C VAL A 139 14.27 -1.22 4.94
N PRO A 140 13.71 -2.14 5.75
CA PRO A 140 14.37 -3.39 6.07
C PRO A 140 14.36 -4.32 4.84
N PRO A 141 15.52 -4.86 4.42
CA PRO A 141 15.54 -5.89 3.39
C PRO A 141 14.89 -7.18 3.94
N PRO A 142 14.14 -7.93 3.12
CA PRO A 142 13.59 -9.22 3.52
C PRO A 142 14.73 -10.22 3.77
N ALA A 143 15.03 -10.50 5.04
CA ALA A 143 16.19 -11.31 5.46
C ALA A 143 16.25 -12.71 4.82
N GLU A 144 15.08 -13.29 4.57
CA GLU A 144 14.91 -14.61 3.95
C GLU A 144 15.37 -14.62 2.49
N ARG A 145 15.25 -13.48 1.77
CA ARG A 145 15.66 -13.32 0.37
C ARG A 145 17.10 -12.82 0.21
N LEU A 146 17.80 -12.51 1.31
CA LEU A 146 19.21 -12.13 1.25
C LEU A 146 20.08 -13.35 0.93
N ALA A 147 20.94 -13.21 -0.08
CA ALA A 147 21.98 -14.19 -0.40
C ALA A 147 22.95 -14.35 0.78
N ARG A 148 23.63 -15.50 0.87
CA ARG A 148 24.58 -15.79 1.95
C ARG A 148 25.65 -14.71 2.12
N TRP A 149 26.19 -14.22 1.01
CA TRP A 149 27.19 -13.14 1.01
C TRP A 149 26.62 -11.81 1.50
N GLN A 150 25.34 -11.50 1.21
CA GLN A 150 24.69 -10.28 1.70
C GLN A 150 24.50 -10.34 3.23
N ARG A 151 24.22 -11.52 3.78
CA ARG A 151 24.09 -11.70 5.24
C ARG A 151 25.41 -11.51 6.00
N ALA A 152 26.55 -11.68 5.32
CA ALA A 152 27.87 -11.44 5.89
C ALA A 152 28.31 -9.96 5.86
N MET A 153 27.57 -9.09 5.16
CA MET A 153 27.88 -7.66 5.07
C MET A 153 27.31 -6.86 6.25
N PRO A 154 27.87 -5.68 6.57
CA PRO A 154 27.26 -4.76 7.53
C PRO A 154 25.82 -4.40 7.12
N GLY A 155 24.88 -4.47 8.06
CA GLY A 155 23.45 -4.28 7.77
C GLY A 155 23.11 -2.92 7.13
N SER A 156 23.87 -1.87 7.44
CA SER A 156 23.74 -0.54 6.82
C SER A 156 24.05 -0.57 5.32
N VAL A 157 25.07 -1.34 4.91
CA VAL A 157 25.44 -1.52 3.50
C VAL A 157 24.35 -2.27 2.75
N VAL A 158 23.83 -3.35 3.35
CA VAL A 158 22.73 -4.13 2.75
C VAL A 158 21.48 -3.27 2.56
N ARG A 159 21.09 -2.49 3.57
CA ARG A 159 19.94 -1.57 3.48
C ARG A 159 20.12 -0.51 2.41
N ARG A 160 21.29 0.14 2.36
CA ARG A 160 21.59 1.16 1.34
C ARG A 160 21.57 0.58 -0.08
N ARG A 161 22.14 -0.62 -0.26
CA ARG A 161 22.10 -1.31 -1.57
C ARG A 161 20.66 -1.65 -1.95
N TYR A 162 19.91 -2.27 -1.03
CA TYR A 162 18.50 -2.60 -1.24
C TYR A 162 17.67 -1.38 -1.65
N GLY A 163 17.85 -0.26 -0.93
CA GLY A 163 17.20 1.02 -1.19
C GLY A 163 17.48 1.60 -2.57
N ARG A 164 18.69 1.40 -3.11
CA ARG A 164 19.07 1.91 -4.44
C ARG A 164 18.65 1.00 -5.60
N THR A 165 18.52 -0.30 -5.36
CA THR A 165 18.30 -1.27 -6.45
C THR A 165 16.84 -1.64 -6.62
N VAL A 166 16.12 -1.91 -5.53
CA VAL A 166 14.76 -2.48 -5.61
C VAL A 166 13.74 -1.54 -6.25
N PRO A 167 13.74 -0.22 -5.97
CA PRO A 167 12.79 0.70 -6.58
C PRO A 167 12.80 0.72 -8.12
N GLY A 168 13.98 0.52 -8.73
CA GLY A 168 14.16 0.53 -10.18
C GLY A 168 13.98 -0.82 -10.86
N LEU A 169 13.63 -1.89 -10.13
CA LEU A 169 13.41 -3.20 -10.76
C LEU A 169 12.12 -3.18 -11.59
N PRO A 170 12.10 -3.71 -12.82
CA PRO A 170 10.96 -3.62 -13.74
C PRO A 170 9.84 -4.63 -13.42
N PHE A 171 9.75 -5.13 -12.18
CA PHE A 171 8.72 -6.10 -11.80
C PHE A 171 7.33 -5.54 -12.07
N TYR A 172 6.45 -6.37 -12.63
CA TYR A 172 5.08 -6.00 -12.98
C TYR A 172 4.94 -4.92 -14.07
N CYS A 173 6.03 -4.43 -14.67
CA CYS A 173 5.99 -3.30 -15.60
C CYS A 173 5.87 -3.71 -17.07
N ALA A 174 6.17 -4.97 -17.43
CA ALA A 174 6.27 -5.41 -18.82
C ALA A 174 4.96 -5.22 -19.61
N GLY A 175 3.83 -5.69 -19.07
CA GLY A 175 2.51 -5.51 -19.70
C GLY A 175 2.12 -4.04 -19.83
N PHE A 176 2.34 -3.26 -18.76
CA PHE A 176 2.12 -1.81 -18.78
C PHE A 176 2.91 -1.10 -19.87
N ASN A 177 4.19 -1.45 -20.04
CA ASN A 177 5.06 -0.82 -21.03
C ASN A 177 4.72 -1.19 -22.47
N ARG A 178 4.24 -2.41 -22.72
CA ARG A 178 3.71 -2.80 -24.05
C ARG A 178 2.47 -1.99 -24.39
N VAL A 179 1.48 -1.95 -23.50
CA VAL A 179 0.23 -1.22 -23.71
C VAL A 179 0.46 0.30 -23.75
N ALA A 180 1.39 0.83 -22.96
CA ALA A 180 1.78 2.25 -23.02
C ALA A 180 2.33 2.64 -24.41
N ALA A 181 3.16 1.78 -25.01
CA ALA A 181 3.70 2.00 -26.34
C ALA A 181 2.61 2.01 -27.42
N GLU A 182 1.63 1.10 -27.34
CA GLU A 182 0.46 1.07 -28.24
C GLU A 182 -0.38 2.35 -28.14
N LEU A 183 -0.51 2.90 -26.93
CA LEU A 183 -1.29 4.11 -26.64
C LEU A 183 -0.52 5.41 -26.90
N GLY A 184 0.78 5.35 -27.18
CA GLY A 184 1.62 6.53 -27.37
C GLY A 184 1.85 7.35 -26.10
N VAL A 185 1.82 6.73 -24.92
CA VAL A 185 2.02 7.40 -23.61
C VAL A 185 3.29 6.91 -22.90
N PRO A 186 3.85 7.70 -21.96
CA PRO A 186 5.01 7.25 -21.19
C PRO A 186 4.71 5.97 -20.39
N GLY A 187 5.65 5.03 -20.43
CA GLY A 187 5.57 3.79 -19.65
C GLY A 187 5.80 3.98 -18.14
N VAL A 188 5.96 2.85 -17.46
CA VAL A 188 6.29 2.73 -16.04
C VAL A 188 7.77 2.29 -15.92
N PRO A 189 8.67 3.14 -15.39
CA PRO A 189 10.11 2.88 -15.41
C PRO A 189 10.57 1.80 -14.41
N GLY A 190 9.76 1.44 -13.41
CA GLY A 190 10.11 0.42 -12.43
C GLY A 190 9.05 0.26 -11.34
N LEU A 191 9.30 -0.68 -10.42
CA LEU A 191 8.38 -1.08 -9.36
C LEU A 191 7.90 0.11 -8.52
N ALA A 192 8.80 1.00 -8.12
CA ALA A 192 8.38 2.13 -7.29
C ALA A 192 7.51 3.11 -8.08
N ALA A 193 7.80 3.35 -9.37
CA ALA A 193 6.98 4.22 -10.20
C ALA A 193 5.60 3.62 -10.54
N LEU A 194 5.44 2.30 -10.43
CA LEU A 194 4.14 1.63 -10.51
C LEU A 194 3.22 2.04 -9.34
N LEU A 195 3.79 2.49 -8.22
CA LEU A 195 3.05 2.80 -6.98
C LEU A 195 2.92 4.30 -6.73
N LEU A 196 3.35 5.14 -7.69
CA LEU A 196 3.40 6.59 -7.57
C LEU A 196 2.58 7.29 -8.65
N GLY A 197 1.78 8.26 -8.22
CA GLY A 197 1.06 9.18 -9.09
C GLY A 197 1.86 10.42 -9.44
N ASP A 198 1.17 11.43 -9.97
CA ASP A 198 1.70 12.80 -10.09
C ASP A 198 1.77 13.44 -8.71
N LEU A 199 0.76 13.19 -7.87
CA LEU A 199 0.84 13.37 -6.43
C LEU A 199 0.66 12.01 -5.75
N THR A 200 1.59 11.64 -4.88
CA THR A 200 1.44 10.50 -3.99
C THR A 200 1.25 11.01 -2.57
N LEU A 201 0.09 10.73 -1.99
CA LEU A 201 -0.16 10.96 -0.57
C LEU A 201 0.61 9.93 0.24
N VAL A 202 1.31 10.37 1.28
CA VAL A 202 2.01 9.53 2.25
C VAL A 202 1.21 9.60 3.56
N PRO A 203 0.27 8.67 3.79
CA PRO A 203 -0.64 8.74 4.90
C PRO A 203 0.04 8.24 6.17
N GLU A 204 1.07 8.94 6.65
CA GLU A 204 1.79 8.64 7.88
C GLU A 204 2.45 9.92 8.41
N ILE A 205 2.65 10.01 9.73
CA ILE A 205 3.32 11.16 10.33
C ILE A 205 4.85 11.05 10.21
N PRO A 206 5.57 12.18 10.12
CA PRO A 206 7.03 12.25 10.08
C PRO A 206 7.75 11.42 11.15
N GLU A 207 7.21 11.39 12.38
CA GLU A 207 7.78 10.71 13.53
C GLU A 207 7.81 9.18 13.34
N VAL A 208 6.73 8.62 12.78
CA VAL A 208 6.66 7.18 12.47
C VAL A 208 7.53 6.85 11.27
N LEU A 209 7.52 7.69 10.22
CA LEU A 209 8.41 7.56 9.06
C LEU A 209 9.89 7.64 9.48
N GLY A 210 10.20 8.43 10.50
CA GLY A 210 11.57 8.75 10.91
C GLY A 210 12.26 9.68 9.92
N LEU A 211 11.48 10.49 9.20
CA LEU A 211 11.94 11.53 8.30
C LEU A 211 11.08 12.78 8.53
N PRO A 212 11.65 13.99 8.56
CA PRO A 212 10.86 15.21 8.66
C PRO A 212 9.95 15.37 7.43
N ALA A 213 8.77 15.97 7.60
CA ALA A 213 7.82 16.22 6.50
C ALA A 213 8.50 16.92 5.31
N ALA A 214 9.36 17.90 5.58
CA ALA A 214 10.09 18.63 4.55
C ALA A 214 10.98 17.74 3.66
N ALA A 215 11.52 16.63 4.19
CA ALA A 215 12.31 15.68 3.39
C ALA A 215 11.43 14.82 2.48
N VAL A 216 10.17 14.61 2.84
CA VAL A 216 9.19 13.87 2.03
C VAL A 216 8.55 14.81 1.01
N ASP A 217 8.00 15.93 1.47
CA ASP A 217 7.31 16.92 0.63
C ASP A 217 8.26 17.62 -0.36
N GLY A 218 9.51 17.85 0.06
CA GLY A 218 10.56 18.43 -0.78
C GLY A 218 11.32 17.41 -1.62
N TRP A 219 10.93 16.13 -1.61
CA TRP A 219 11.62 15.10 -2.37
C TRP A 219 11.50 15.36 -3.88
N VAL A 220 12.64 15.22 -4.56
CA VAL A 220 12.74 15.38 -6.01
C VAL A 220 13.04 14.02 -6.65
N PRO A 221 12.24 13.58 -7.63
CA PRO A 221 12.42 12.29 -8.27
C PRO A 221 13.77 12.19 -8.99
N GLY A 222 14.53 11.14 -8.67
CA GLY A 222 15.66 10.69 -9.47
C GLY A 222 15.24 10.00 -10.79
N PRO A 223 16.19 9.52 -11.60
CA PRO A 223 15.93 8.99 -12.94
C PRO A 223 15.11 7.69 -12.99
N MET A 224 14.88 7.02 -11.86
CA MET A 224 14.06 5.80 -11.76
C MET A 224 12.56 6.10 -11.56
N TYR A 225 12.19 7.37 -11.44
CA TYR A 225 10.84 7.84 -11.16
C TYR A 225 10.35 8.76 -12.27
N ARG A 226 9.05 9.09 -12.25
CA ARG A 226 8.51 10.12 -13.13
C ARG A 226 8.92 11.51 -12.60
N PRO A 227 9.43 12.41 -13.45
CA PRO A 227 9.96 13.70 -13.00
C PRO A 227 8.88 14.61 -12.38
N GLU A 228 7.62 14.42 -12.75
CA GLU A 228 6.48 15.18 -12.23
C GLU A 228 5.99 14.68 -10.87
N THR A 229 6.40 13.48 -10.42
CA THR A 229 5.92 12.92 -9.15
C THR A 229 6.30 13.82 -7.98
N ARG A 230 5.31 14.10 -7.13
CA ARG A 230 5.46 14.77 -5.83
C ARG A 230 4.91 13.88 -4.73
N LEU A 231 5.45 14.05 -3.52
CA LEU A 231 4.96 13.37 -2.33
C LEU A 231 4.35 14.41 -1.39
N ARG A 232 3.37 13.99 -0.59
CA ARG A 232 2.84 14.82 0.49
C ARG A 232 2.57 13.98 1.73
N CYS A 233 3.25 14.29 2.84
CA CYS A 233 2.87 13.78 4.15
C CYS A 233 1.49 14.32 4.52
N THR A 234 0.55 13.42 4.85
CA THR A 234 -0.79 13.81 5.30
C THR A 234 -1.00 13.39 6.76
N GLY A 235 -0.92 12.10 7.04
CA GLY A 235 -1.19 11.54 8.35
C GLY A 235 -1.95 10.22 8.27
N PRO A 236 -2.23 9.56 9.40
CA PRO A 236 -2.82 8.23 9.40
C PRO A 236 -4.17 8.22 8.66
N LEU A 237 -4.34 7.25 7.76
CA LEU A 237 -5.55 7.07 6.95
C LEU A 237 -5.93 5.58 7.00
N PHE A 238 -6.89 5.26 7.87
CA PHE A 238 -7.33 3.90 8.16
C PHE A 238 -8.85 3.83 8.32
N ALA A 239 -9.39 2.62 8.12
CA ALA A 239 -10.83 2.39 8.10
C ALA A 239 -11.53 2.67 9.44
N ARG A 240 -12.57 3.51 9.43
CA ARG A 240 -13.50 3.68 10.55
C ARG A 240 -14.88 3.14 10.18
N LEU A 241 -15.01 1.81 10.28
CA LEU A 241 -16.27 1.11 9.99
C LEU A 241 -17.39 1.54 10.95
N GLU A 242 -18.50 2.05 10.43
CA GLU A 242 -19.59 2.58 11.28
C GLU A 242 -20.37 1.49 12.01
N GLN A 243 -20.30 0.26 11.51
CA GLN A 243 -21.00 -0.90 12.06
C GLN A 243 -20.79 -1.07 13.58
N PRO A 244 -21.85 -1.40 14.34
CA PRO A 244 -21.74 -1.64 15.77
C PRO A 244 -20.84 -2.84 16.07
N VAL A 245 -20.26 -2.87 17.27
CA VAL A 245 -19.63 -4.09 17.80
C VAL A 245 -20.74 -5.10 18.09
N PRO A 246 -20.70 -6.33 17.56
CA PRO A 246 -21.74 -7.33 17.84
C PRO A 246 -21.87 -7.66 19.33
N ASP A 247 -23.08 -7.91 19.83
CA ASP A 247 -23.35 -8.14 21.27
C ASP A 247 -22.52 -9.27 21.89
N GLU A 248 -22.29 -10.35 21.15
CA GLU A 248 -21.41 -11.44 21.60
C GLU A 248 -19.96 -10.95 21.80
N VAL A 249 -19.47 -10.13 20.89
CA VAL A 249 -18.14 -9.51 20.98
C VAL A 249 -18.11 -8.52 22.14
N GLN A 250 -19.15 -7.71 22.32
CA GLN A 250 -19.23 -6.78 23.44
C GLN A 250 -19.15 -7.51 24.79
N ARG A 251 -19.95 -8.57 24.98
CA ARG A 251 -19.88 -9.43 26.19
C ARG A 251 -18.48 -10.02 26.41
N PHE A 252 -17.82 -10.44 25.33
CA PHE A 252 -16.46 -10.96 25.40
C PHE A 252 -15.42 -9.89 25.76
N LEU A 253 -15.58 -8.66 25.29
CA LEU A 253 -14.72 -7.52 25.65
C LEU A 253 -14.87 -7.15 27.13
N ASP A 254 -16.08 -7.22 27.67
CA ASP A 254 -16.39 -6.83 29.05
C ASP A 254 -16.01 -7.88 30.10
N ALA A 255 -15.78 -9.13 29.70
CA ALA A 255 -15.21 -10.14 30.58
C ALA A 255 -13.82 -9.70 31.14
N PRO A 256 -13.41 -10.11 32.34
CA PRO A 256 -12.12 -9.71 32.91
C PRO A 256 -10.92 -10.35 32.19
N GLY A 257 -9.75 -9.73 32.35
CA GLY A 257 -8.45 -10.26 31.92
C GLY A 257 -7.91 -9.64 30.62
N PRO A 258 -6.61 -9.80 30.34
CA PRO A 258 -5.97 -9.14 29.21
C PRO A 258 -6.52 -9.65 27.87
N LEU A 259 -6.67 -8.75 26.90
CA LEU A 259 -7.22 -9.08 25.58
C LEU A 259 -6.14 -9.06 24.50
N VAL A 260 -6.03 -10.16 23.76
CA VAL A 260 -5.27 -10.22 22.51
C VAL A 260 -6.24 -10.19 21.33
N TYR A 261 -6.11 -9.17 20.47
CA TYR A 261 -6.91 -9.05 19.26
C TYR A 261 -6.13 -9.52 18.04
N VAL A 262 -6.61 -10.57 17.36
CA VAL A 262 -5.95 -11.19 16.20
C VAL A 262 -6.68 -10.77 14.92
N ALA A 263 -6.02 -9.97 14.09
CA ALA A 263 -6.51 -9.44 12.83
C ALA A 263 -5.50 -9.70 11.70
N ILE A 264 -5.30 -10.97 11.35
CA ILE A 264 -4.44 -11.43 10.25
C ILE A 264 -5.33 -11.85 9.06
N THR A 265 -6.19 -10.92 8.65
CA THR A 265 -7.39 -11.09 7.81
C THR A 265 -7.15 -11.61 6.39
N SER A 266 -5.94 -11.51 5.87
CA SER A 266 -5.57 -11.95 4.51
C SER A 266 -4.58 -13.13 4.50
N SER A 267 -4.41 -13.80 5.65
CA SER A 267 -3.53 -14.96 5.77
C SER A 267 -4.23 -16.29 5.51
N GLY A 268 -3.47 -17.37 5.38
CA GLY A 268 -4.03 -18.72 5.40
C GLY A 268 -4.42 -19.17 6.81
N VAL A 269 -5.41 -20.06 6.92
CA VAL A 269 -5.93 -20.57 8.21
C VAL A 269 -4.83 -21.18 9.11
N GLY A 270 -3.78 -21.75 8.51
CA GLY A 270 -2.65 -22.33 9.26
C GLY A 270 -1.85 -21.32 10.08
N LEU A 271 -1.73 -20.07 9.61
CA LEU A 271 -1.06 -19.03 10.39
C LEU A 271 -1.93 -18.60 11.58
N VAL A 272 -3.24 -18.43 11.36
CA VAL A 272 -4.19 -18.14 12.44
C VAL A 272 -4.12 -19.22 13.51
N ARG A 273 -4.18 -20.49 13.12
CA ARG A 273 -4.03 -21.64 14.02
C ARG A 273 -2.73 -21.58 14.83
N SER A 274 -1.59 -21.33 14.18
CA SER A 274 -0.28 -21.21 14.87
C SER A 274 -0.27 -20.11 15.92
N VAL A 275 -0.94 -18.98 15.65
CA VAL A 275 -1.11 -17.88 16.61
C VAL A 275 -1.99 -18.32 17.78
N LEU A 276 -3.12 -18.98 17.52
CA LEU A 276 -4.02 -19.46 18.58
C LEU A 276 -3.33 -20.47 19.49
N GLU A 277 -2.58 -21.43 18.94
CA GLU A 277 -1.76 -22.39 19.69
C GLU A 277 -0.65 -21.71 20.52
N ALA A 278 -0.10 -20.61 20.00
CA ALA A 278 0.90 -19.82 20.71
C ALA A 278 0.30 -19.10 21.91
N LEU A 279 -0.93 -18.57 21.76
CA LEU A 279 -1.66 -17.83 22.79
C LEU A 279 -2.40 -18.72 23.79
N ALA A 280 -2.75 -19.96 23.43
CA ALA A 280 -3.49 -20.92 24.26
C ALA A 280 -2.97 -21.07 25.71
N PRO A 281 -1.66 -21.17 25.99
CA PRO A 281 -1.16 -21.29 27.36
C PRO A 281 -1.00 -19.96 28.12
N LEU A 282 -1.27 -18.80 27.50
CA LEU A 282 -1.19 -17.50 28.18
C LEU A 282 -2.50 -17.18 28.91
N ALA A 283 -2.46 -16.50 30.07
CA ALA A 283 -3.65 -16.07 30.79
C ALA A 283 -4.29 -14.82 30.15
N VAL A 284 -4.84 -14.98 28.95
CA VAL A 284 -5.45 -13.91 28.13
C VAL A 284 -6.75 -14.39 27.49
N LYS A 285 -7.63 -13.46 27.14
CA LYS A 285 -8.73 -13.64 26.20
C LYS A 285 -8.23 -13.39 24.78
N VAL A 286 -8.76 -14.10 23.78
CA VAL A 286 -8.37 -13.95 22.38
C VAL A 286 -9.58 -13.72 21.49
N LEU A 287 -9.64 -12.54 20.86
CA LEU A 287 -10.67 -12.21 19.86
C LEU A 287 -10.05 -12.25 18.47
N VAL A 288 -10.62 -13.06 17.58
CA VAL A 288 -10.17 -13.23 16.19
C VAL A 288 -11.16 -12.55 15.25
N ALA A 289 -10.68 -11.63 14.43
CA ALA A 289 -11.42 -11.11 13.28
C ALA A 289 -11.17 -12.01 12.06
N ALA A 290 -12.12 -12.89 11.75
CA ALA A 290 -12.08 -13.78 10.60
C ALA A 290 -12.85 -13.17 9.42
N THR A 291 -12.13 -12.76 8.38
CA THR A 291 -12.72 -12.12 7.19
C THR A 291 -12.83 -13.06 5.99
N VAL A 292 -11.89 -14.00 5.84
CA VAL A 292 -11.81 -14.93 4.69
C VAL A 292 -11.79 -16.41 5.11
N HIS A 293 -11.88 -16.69 6.41
CA HIS A 293 -11.75 -18.04 6.95
C HIS A 293 -13.13 -18.65 7.20
N ASP A 294 -13.29 -19.92 6.82
CA ASP A 294 -14.37 -20.73 7.35
C ASP A 294 -14.20 -20.84 8.88
N ARG A 295 -15.18 -20.32 9.62
CA ARG A 295 -15.16 -20.29 11.10
C ARG A 295 -15.12 -21.70 11.68
N THR A 296 -15.61 -22.70 10.97
CA THR A 296 -15.58 -24.11 11.42
C THR A 296 -14.17 -24.71 11.40
N ALA A 297 -13.28 -24.21 10.53
CA ALA A 297 -11.90 -24.70 10.39
C ALA A 297 -10.99 -24.39 11.59
N LEU A 298 -11.48 -23.59 12.55
CA LEU A 298 -10.79 -23.23 13.79
C LEU A 298 -11.49 -23.79 15.04
N ALA A 299 -12.57 -24.56 14.89
CA ALA A 299 -13.40 -25.00 16.02
C ALA A 299 -12.61 -25.87 17.03
N ASP A 300 -11.67 -26.68 16.53
CA ASP A 300 -10.84 -27.57 17.33
C ASP A 300 -9.84 -26.84 18.23
N VAL A 301 -9.38 -25.64 17.84
CA VAL A 301 -8.47 -24.78 18.62
C VAL A 301 -9.20 -23.66 19.39
N THR A 302 -10.48 -23.45 19.14
CA THR A 302 -11.29 -22.38 19.75
C THR A 302 -12.40 -22.88 20.67
N GLY A 303 -12.47 -24.19 20.96
CA GLY A 303 -13.50 -24.83 21.78
C GLY A 303 -13.53 -24.46 23.28
N THR A 304 -12.95 -23.32 23.68
CA THR A 304 -12.96 -22.83 25.08
C THR A 304 -13.47 -21.39 25.13
N ALA A 305 -14.06 -20.98 26.25
CA ALA A 305 -14.58 -19.62 26.47
C ALA A 305 -13.51 -18.50 26.37
N LYS A 306 -12.23 -18.87 26.26
CA LYS A 306 -11.10 -17.98 26.05
C LYS A 306 -11.02 -17.41 24.63
N PHE A 307 -11.52 -18.12 23.63
CA PHE A 307 -11.44 -17.72 22.24
C PHE A 307 -12.81 -17.32 21.72
N LEU A 308 -12.86 -16.19 21.00
CA LEU A 308 -14.02 -15.80 20.22
C LEU A 308 -13.58 -15.51 18.79
N VAL A 309 -14.20 -16.17 17.83
CA VAL A 309 -14.00 -15.91 16.39
C VAL A 309 -15.23 -15.20 15.86
N ALA A 310 -15.07 -13.98 15.35
CA ALA A 310 -16.14 -13.19 14.76
C ALA A 310 -15.80 -12.84 13.30
N GLY A 311 -16.78 -12.29 12.57
CA GLY A 311 -16.61 -11.86 11.18
C GLY A 311 -15.76 -10.58 11.02
N VAL A 312 -16.14 -9.72 10.07
CA VAL A 312 -15.58 -8.37 9.95
C VAL A 312 -15.94 -7.57 11.21
N LEU A 313 -14.93 -6.99 11.86
CA LEU A 313 -15.10 -6.20 13.08
C LEU A 313 -14.59 -4.76 12.88
N PRO A 314 -15.23 -3.76 13.53
CA PRO A 314 -14.74 -2.38 13.55
C PRO A 314 -13.48 -2.29 14.42
N SER A 315 -12.30 -2.62 13.89
CA SER A 315 -11.05 -2.73 14.67
C SER A 315 -10.71 -1.47 15.50
N HIS A 316 -11.03 -0.27 15.01
CA HIS A 316 -10.85 0.99 15.73
C HIS A 316 -11.71 1.12 17.01
N ARG A 317 -12.78 0.32 17.16
CA ARG A 317 -13.57 0.22 18.40
C ARG A 317 -13.10 -0.92 19.31
N ILE A 318 -12.36 -1.89 18.76
CA ILE A 318 -11.89 -3.09 19.48
C ILE A 318 -10.50 -2.86 20.07
N MET A 319 -9.56 -2.36 19.27
CA MET A 319 -8.16 -2.19 19.65
C MET A 319 -7.94 -1.31 20.88
N PRO A 320 -8.73 -0.24 21.15
CA PRO A 320 -8.60 0.53 22.40
C PRO A 320 -8.79 -0.30 23.68
N ARG A 321 -9.47 -1.45 23.59
CA ARG A 321 -9.70 -2.39 24.70
C ARG A 321 -8.71 -3.57 24.70
N ALA A 322 -7.81 -3.63 23.72
CA ALA A 322 -6.83 -4.70 23.58
C ALA A 322 -5.50 -4.36 24.25
N ASP A 323 -4.85 -5.39 24.79
CA ASP A 323 -3.50 -5.34 25.37
C ASP A 323 -2.41 -5.67 24.37
N LEU A 324 -2.76 -6.40 23.32
CA LEU A 324 -1.88 -6.70 22.21
C LEU A 324 -2.72 -6.94 20.96
N ALA A 325 -2.37 -6.25 19.87
CA ALA A 325 -2.85 -6.61 18.54
C ALA A 325 -1.88 -7.61 17.88
N VAL A 326 -2.39 -8.61 17.18
CA VAL A 326 -1.61 -9.48 16.30
C VAL A 326 -2.11 -9.27 14.87
N THR A 327 -1.23 -8.81 13.97
CA THR A 327 -1.63 -8.44 12.61
C THR A 327 -0.63 -8.94 11.58
N ALA A 328 -1.03 -9.01 10.31
CA ALA A 328 -0.09 -9.23 9.21
C ALA A 328 0.86 -8.04 9.00
N GLY A 329 0.56 -6.85 9.54
CA GLY A 329 1.35 -5.63 9.31
C GLY A 329 0.85 -4.78 8.14
N GLY A 330 -0.36 -4.99 7.63
CA GLY A 330 -0.95 -4.07 6.67
C GLY A 330 -1.10 -2.67 7.27
N GLN A 331 -0.80 -1.62 6.49
CA GLN A 331 -0.67 -0.26 7.00
C GLN A 331 -1.93 0.21 7.76
N GLY A 332 -3.14 -0.05 7.26
CA GLY A 332 -4.37 0.32 7.96
C GLY A 332 -4.52 -0.34 9.34
N SER A 333 -4.13 -1.61 9.49
CA SER A 333 -4.16 -2.32 10.78
C SER A 333 -3.09 -1.79 11.75
N VAL A 334 -1.89 -1.49 11.24
CA VAL A 334 -0.82 -0.88 12.04
C VAL A 334 -1.24 0.49 12.54
N GLN A 335 -1.81 1.33 11.66
CA GLN A 335 -2.30 2.65 12.02
C GLN A 335 -3.48 2.60 12.96
N THR A 336 -4.41 1.65 12.78
CA THR A 336 -5.51 1.46 13.73
C THR A 336 -4.97 1.12 15.13
N ALA A 337 -3.95 0.27 15.23
CA ALA A 337 -3.34 -0.08 16.50
C ALA A 337 -2.63 1.12 17.15
N MET A 338 -1.85 1.87 16.38
CA MET A 338 -1.20 3.09 16.88
C MET A 338 -2.20 4.18 17.27
N ALA A 339 -3.25 4.38 16.46
CA ALA A 339 -4.36 5.28 16.77
C ALA A 339 -5.17 4.84 18.00
N SER A 340 -5.01 3.60 18.47
CA SER A 340 -5.70 3.06 19.65
C SER A 340 -4.79 2.97 20.88
N GLY A 341 -3.51 3.36 20.77
CA GLY A 341 -2.53 3.16 21.85
C GLY A 341 -2.22 1.69 22.12
N THR A 342 -2.43 0.82 21.14
CA THR A 342 -2.31 -0.64 21.27
C THR A 342 -0.98 -1.12 20.70
N PRO A 343 -0.11 -1.79 21.47
CA PRO A 343 1.10 -2.38 20.92
C PRO A 343 0.76 -3.55 19.98
N LEU A 344 1.62 -3.84 19.01
CA LEU A 344 1.35 -4.88 18.00
C LEU A 344 2.49 -5.89 17.79
N LEU A 345 2.11 -7.17 17.75
CA LEU A 345 2.92 -8.25 17.20
C LEU A 345 2.60 -8.38 15.71
N GLY A 346 3.53 -7.94 14.87
CA GLY A 346 3.42 -8.06 13.43
C GLY A 346 3.95 -9.40 12.93
N ILE A 347 3.22 -10.03 12.01
CA ILE A 347 3.65 -11.22 11.26
C ILE A 347 3.64 -10.92 9.75
N PRO A 348 4.64 -10.19 9.24
CA PRO A 348 4.70 -9.78 7.84
C PRO A 348 4.68 -10.96 6.87
N LEU A 349 3.81 -10.85 5.86
CA LEU A 349 3.74 -11.76 4.70
C LEU A 349 4.39 -11.13 3.46
N GLN A 350 4.56 -9.81 3.45
CA GLN A 350 5.04 -9.03 2.30
C GLN A 350 6.09 -7.99 2.73
N PRO A 351 6.94 -7.51 1.81
CA PRO A 351 7.91 -6.45 2.10
C PRO A 351 7.28 -5.16 2.63
N GLU A 352 6.13 -4.79 2.08
CA GLU A 352 5.32 -3.64 2.51
C GLU A 352 4.93 -3.75 3.99
N GLN A 353 4.37 -4.89 4.37
CA GLN A 353 3.95 -5.16 5.74
C GLN A 353 5.14 -5.20 6.71
N LEU A 354 6.29 -5.69 6.24
CA LEU A 354 7.52 -5.70 7.03
C LEU A 354 7.99 -4.28 7.31
N LEU A 355 7.90 -3.39 6.34
CA LEU A 355 8.23 -1.97 6.51
C LEU A 355 7.29 -1.31 7.52
N ASN A 356 5.97 -1.44 7.38
CA ASN A 356 5.01 -0.88 8.33
C ASN A 356 5.31 -1.27 9.77
N VAL A 357 5.50 -2.57 10.02
CA VAL A 357 5.79 -3.07 11.38
C VAL A 357 7.14 -2.56 11.87
N ALA A 358 8.15 -2.48 10.98
CA ALA A 358 9.47 -2.00 11.35
C ALA A 358 9.48 -0.52 11.77
N LEU A 359 8.66 0.33 11.15
CA LEU A 359 8.56 1.76 11.49
C LEU A 359 8.11 1.95 12.94
N VAL A 360 7.09 1.22 13.37
CA VAL A 360 6.55 1.28 14.74
C VAL A 360 7.36 0.44 15.74
N GLU A 361 8.03 -0.63 15.29
CA GLU A 361 8.98 -1.38 16.12
C GLU A 361 10.19 -0.51 16.51
N ARG A 362 10.69 0.33 15.61
CA ARG A 362 11.76 1.31 15.90
C ARG A 362 11.39 2.28 17.02
N LEU A 363 10.09 2.60 17.15
CA LEU A 363 9.56 3.45 18.20
C LEU A 363 9.23 2.68 19.50
N GLY A 364 9.41 1.36 19.50
CA GLY A 364 9.19 0.49 20.65
C GLY A 364 7.75 0.01 20.82
N ALA A 365 6.83 0.31 19.89
CA ALA A 365 5.41 -0.05 20.00
C ALA A 365 5.09 -1.44 19.42
N ALA A 366 6.05 -2.11 18.78
CA ALA A 366 5.82 -3.36 18.07
C ALA A 366 6.97 -4.36 18.17
N ARG A 367 6.67 -5.60 17.79
CA ARG A 367 7.67 -6.63 17.43
C ARG A 367 7.32 -7.29 16.12
N SER A 368 8.32 -7.47 15.26
CA SER A 368 8.17 -8.20 14.00
C SER A 368 8.64 -9.65 14.14
N VAL A 369 7.77 -10.58 13.74
CA VAL A 369 8.11 -12.00 13.55
C VAL A 369 7.72 -12.38 12.12
N PRO A 370 8.64 -12.31 11.14
CA PRO A 370 8.34 -12.71 9.76
C PRO A 370 7.75 -14.11 9.68
N SER A 371 6.85 -14.34 8.73
CA SER A 371 6.08 -15.60 8.63
C SER A 371 6.94 -16.86 8.55
N GLY A 372 8.07 -16.83 7.83
CA GLY A 372 9.03 -17.94 7.77
C GLY A 372 9.70 -18.29 9.10
N GLN A 373 9.53 -17.43 10.12
CA GLN A 373 10.07 -17.60 11.47
C GLN A 373 8.97 -17.70 12.53
N ALA A 374 7.70 -17.67 12.15
CA ALA A 374 6.54 -17.58 13.05
C ALA A 374 6.18 -18.93 13.69
N THR A 375 7.15 -19.59 14.34
CA THR A 375 6.89 -20.82 15.10
C THR A 375 6.04 -20.53 16.33
N VAL A 376 5.20 -21.49 16.73
CA VAL A 376 4.34 -21.41 17.94
C VAL A 376 5.13 -20.98 19.18
N SER A 377 6.31 -21.56 19.39
CA SER A 377 7.18 -21.24 20.53
C SER A 377 7.72 -19.81 20.49
N ARG A 378 8.09 -19.31 19.30
CA ARG A 378 8.58 -17.93 19.13
C ARG A 378 7.45 -16.93 19.31
N LEU A 379 6.31 -17.14 18.67
CA LEU A 379 5.13 -16.30 18.79
C LEU A 379 4.71 -16.17 20.26
N ARG A 380 4.63 -17.30 20.99
CA ARG A 380 4.30 -17.33 22.42
C ARG A 380 5.28 -16.50 23.25
N ARG A 381 6.59 -16.69 23.02
CA ARG A 381 7.63 -15.97 23.75
C ARG A 381 7.53 -14.46 23.53
N VAL A 382 7.31 -14.03 22.28
CA VAL A 382 7.20 -12.60 21.94
C VAL A 382 5.91 -12.01 22.51
N ALA A 383 4.77 -12.66 22.32
CA ALA A 383 3.49 -12.22 22.87
C ALA A 383 3.55 -12.08 24.40
N ARG A 384 4.06 -13.11 25.10
CA ARG A 384 4.25 -13.07 26.55
C ARG A 384 5.13 -11.90 27.00
N ARG A 385 6.22 -11.63 26.28
CA ARG A 385 7.11 -10.49 26.59
C ARG A 385 6.37 -9.16 26.42
N MET A 386 5.66 -8.98 25.31
CA MET A 386 4.96 -7.73 25.04
C MET A 386 3.83 -7.47 26.03
N LEU A 387 3.09 -8.51 26.42
CA LEU A 387 2.04 -8.44 27.44
C LEU A 387 2.60 -8.15 28.84
N GLY A 388 3.83 -8.57 29.15
CA GLY A 388 4.45 -8.39 30.46
C GLY A 388 5.31 -7.13 30.60
N ASP A 389 5.58 -6.41 29.52
CA ASP A 389 6.47 -5.24 29.51
C ASP A 389 5.68 -3.97 29.13
N PRO A 390 5.38 -3.09 30.10
CA PRO A 390 4.53 -1.92 29.86
C PRO A 390 5.20 -0.87 28.95
N SER A 391 6.49 -1.02 28.61
CA SER A 391 7.17 -0.10 27.68
C SER A 391 6.56 -0.13 26.27
N TYR A 392 6.03 -1.28 25.82
CA TYR A 392 5.34 -1.40 24.53
C TYR A 392 4.06 -0.58 24.50
N ARG A 393 3.23 -0.68 25.55
CA ARG A 393 2.00 0.11 25.68
C ARG A 393 2.32 1.60 25.74
N ARG A 394 3.26 2.02 26.60
CA ARG A 394 3.70 3.42 26.66
C ARG A 394 4.22 3.95 25.32
N ALA A 395 4.88 3.11 24.53
CA ALA A 395 5.34 3.50 23.20
C ALA A 395 4.20 3.67 22.21
N ALA A 396 3.21 2.76 22.23
CA ALA A 396 2.01 2.89 21.41
C ALA A 396 1.18 4.13 21.80
N GLU A 397 1.03 4.41 23.10
CA GLU A 397 0.37 5.61 23.62
C GLU A 397 1.04 6.90 23.16
N ARG A 398 2.38 6.97 23.15
CA ARG A 398 3.07 8.15 22.58
C ARG A 398 2.76 8.37 21.11
N ILE A 399 2.59 7.31 20.32
CA ILE A 399 2.22 7.45 18.90
C ILE A 399 0.73 7.84 18.79
N HIS A 400 -0.13 7.26 19.63
CA HIS A 400 -1.54 7.63 19.74
C HIS A 400 -1.71 9.13 19.96
N ASP A 401 -0.98 9.72 20.90
CA ASP A 401 -1.05 11.15 21.20
C ASP A 401 -0.68 11.99 19.96
N ARG A 402 0.33 11.59 19.19
CA ARG A 402 0.71 12.26 17.94
C ARG A 402 -0.33 12.09 16.84
N TYR A 403 -1.00 10.95 16.78
CA TYR A 403 -2.08 10.71 15.83
C TYR A 403 -3.33 11.52 16.15
N ALA A 404 -3.62 11.76 17.43
CA ALA A 404 -4.77 12.55 17.87
C ALA A 404 -4.72 14.00 17.36
N ASP A 405 -3.52 14.55 17.17
CA ASP A 405 -3.29 15.91 16.67
C ASP A 405 -3.37 16.04 15.14
N VAL A 406 -3.56 14.94 14.40
CA VAL A 406 -3.45 14.91 12.93
C VAL A 406 -4.70 14.31 12.29
N ASP A 407 -5.43 15.14 11.54
CA ASP A 407 -6.50 14.68 10.65
C ASP A 407 -5.93 14.33 9.27
N GLY A 408 -5.49 13.08 9.12
CA GLY A 408 -4.88 12.59 7.88
C GLY A 408 -5.81 12.63 6.67
N ALA A 409 -7.12 12.43 6.86
CA ALA A 409 -8.10 12.48 5.76
C ALA A 409 -8.32 13.92 5.30
N ALA A 410 -8.42 14.86 6.24
CA ALA A 410 -8.52 16.29 5.93
C ALA A 410 -7.28 16.81 5.19
N LEU A 411 -6.08 16.48 5.66
CA LEU A 411 -4.81 16.87 5.02
C LEU A 411 -4.63 16.24 3.64
N ALA A 412 -5.10 15.00 3.46
CA ALA A 412 -5.14 14.34 2.16
C ALA A 412 -6.10 15.03 1.19
N ALA A 413 -7.30 15.38 1.64
CA ALA A 413 -8.28 16.10 0.82
C ALA A 413 -7.76 17.49 0.41
N GLU A 414 -7.11 18.21 1.31
CA GLU A 414 -6.42 19.47 1.01
C GLU A 414 -5.35 19.31 -0.07
N ALA A 415 -4.45 18.33 0.09
CA ALA A 415 -3.41 18.05 -0.90
C ALA A 415 -3.97 17.65 -2.29
N ILE A 416 -5.10 16.96 -2.33
CA ILE A 416 -5.80 16.64 -3.57
C ILE A 416 -6.31 17.92 -4.24
N LEU A 417 -6.92 18.83 -3.47
CA LEU A 417 -7.54 20.06 -3.98
C LEU A 417 -6.51 21.13 -4.41
N ASP A 418 -5.35 21.20 -3.75
CA ASP A 418 -4.34 22.24 -3.99
C ASP A 418 -3.63 22.14 -5.35
N GLY A 419 -3.63 20.96 -5.98
CA GLY A 419 -2.81 20.76 -7.18
C GLY A 419 -3.53 21.11 -8.50
N GLU A 420 -2.83 21.89 -9.34
CA GLU A 420 -3.26 22.27 -10.69
C GLU A 420 -3.34 21.06 -11.64
N ALA A 421 -4.18 21.18 -12.69
CA ALA A 421 -4.31 20.19 -13.74
C ALA A 421 -3.01 20.07 -14.58
N ILE A 422 -2.72 18.86 -15.08
CA ILE A 422 -1.59 18.64 -15.98
C ILE A 422 -1.90 19.29 -17.33
N VAL A 423 -1.08 20.24 -17.78
CA VAL A 423 -1.11 20.70 -19.17
C VAL A 423 -0.51 19.57 -20.02
N PRO A 424 -1.27 18.92 -20.93
CA PRO A 424 -0.71 17.91 -21.80
C PRO A 424 0.33 18.58 -22.69
N ARG A 425 1.60 18.14 -22.63
CA ARG A 425 2.53 18.46 -23.70
C ARG A 425 2.11 17.67 -24.92
N ALA A 426 1.45 18.33 -25.86
CA ALA A 426 1.23 17.82 -27.21
C ALA A 426 2.57 17.27 -27.75
N GLY A 427 2.49 16.09 -28.37
CA GLY A 427 3.64 15.37 -28.86
C GLY A 427 4.55 16.25 -29.72
N ALA A 428 5.84 15.90 -29.72
CA ALA A 428 6.79 16.40 -30.69
C ALA A 428 6.33 16.04 -32.10
N SER A 429 5.49 16.88 -32.70
CA SER A 429 5.18 16.89 -34.12
C SER A 429 5.95 18.04 -34.78
N GLY A 430 6.92 17.66 -35.61
CA GLY A 430 7.42 18.42 -36.75
C GLY A 430 7.97 19.83 -36.50
N ALA A 431 9.29 19.93 -36.32
CA ALA A 431 10.05 21.04 -36.88
C ALA A 431 10.81 20.53 -38.11
N GLY A 432 10.21 20.75 -39.28
CA GLY A 432 10.85 20.53 -40.56
C GLY A 432 11.98 21.52 -40.82
N ALA A 433 12.88 21.05 -41.68
CA ALA A 433 13.87 21.77 -42.45
C ALA A 433 13.77 23.31 -42.52
N SER A 434 14.89 23.96 -42.21
CA SER A 434 15.36 25.13 -42.96
C SER A 434 16.89 25.08 -43.03
N GLY A 435 17.42 24.90 -44.24
CA GLY A 435 18.85 24.92 -44.52
C GLY A 435 19.40 26.33 -44.72
N ALA A 436 20.70 26.46 -44.41
CA ALA A 436 21.73 27.34 -44.99
C ALA A 436 22.98 27.05 -44.15
N GLY A 437 24.15 26.65 -44.64
CA GLY A 437 24.82 26.97 -45.89
C GLY A 437 26.20 27.54 -45.53
N ALA A 438 27.25 26.94 -46.10
CA ALA A 438 28.63 27.47 -46.29
C ALA A 438 29.78 27.08 -45.32
N SER A 439 30.54 26.08 -45.78
CA SER A 439 31.99 26.08 -46.10
C SER A 439 33.07 26.26 -45.02
N ARG A 440 33.96 25.26 -44.92
CA ARG A 440 35.38 25.24 -45.38
C ARG A 440 36.01 23.89 -44.94
N ALA A 441 36.34 22.97 -45.85
CA ALA A 441 37.56 22.86 -46.67
C ALA A 441 38.85 22.48 -45.89
N GLY A 442 39.39 21.30 -46.26
CA GLY A 442 40.69 20.73 -45.85
C GLY A 442 40.48 19.29 -45.37
N GLY A 443 40.84 18.20 -46.06
CA GLY A 443 41.84 18.00 -47.11
C GLY A 443 42.95 17.07 -46.57
N ARG A 444 42.90 15.78 -46.96
CA ARG A 444 43.92 14.69 -46.97
C ARG A 444 43.19 13.35 -46.70
N GLU A 445 43.01 12.46 -47.68
CA GLU A 445 43.97 11.40 -48.11
C GLU A 445 44.54 10.64 -46.90
N SER A 446 44.48 9.31 -46.76
CA SER A 446 44.59 8.24 -47.75
C SER A 446 44.25 6.86 -47.13
N GLU A 447 44.00 5.87 -48.01
CA GLU A 447 44.31 4.43 -47.87
C GLU A 447 43.50 3.54 -46.89
N LYS A 448 42.68 2.60 -47.39
CA LYS A 448 42.96 1.28 -48.03
C LYS A 448 42.99 0.12 -47.02
N TRP A 449 41.91 -0.67 -47.03
CA TRP A 449 41.83 -2.14 -47.26
C TRP A 449 40.78 -2.82 -46.39
N GLY A 450 39.78 -3.42 -47.06
CA GLY A 450 39.12 -4.62 -46.59
C GLY A 450 39.92 -5.84 -47.04
N GLY A 451 39.77 -6.95 -46.32
CA GLY A 451 40.37 -8.23 -46.64
C GLY A 451 40.23 -9.23 -45.50
N ASP A 452 39.17 -10.03 -45.63
CA ASP A 452 38.82 -11.28 -44.96
C ASP A 452 39.96 -12.15 -44.39
N ALA A 453 39.66 -12.76 -43.24
CA ALA A 453 39.94 -14.17 -42.94
C ALA A 453 38.89 -14.71 -41.96
#